data_AF-A0A430F9T6-F1
#
_entry.id   AF-A0A430F9T6-F1
#
_cell.length_a   1.000
_cell.length_b   1.000
_cell.length_c   1.000
_cell.angle_alpha   90.00
_cell.angle_beta   90.00
_cell.angle_gamma   90.00
#
_symmetry.space_group_name_H-M   'P 1'
#
loop_
_entity.id
_entity.type
_entity.pdbx_description
1 polymer ?
#
loop_
_entity_poly.entity_id
_entity_poly.type
_entity_poly.pdbx_seq_one_letter_code
_entity_poly.pdbx_strand_id
1 'polypeptide(L)'
;MDETWTVFEHDEDIWDAPAFGAAPRAGTATAQGGAATAGEEDVGTGFGSDGDLIGDEFGDEDDEAHTRLRACMERLAAPGLSAHELGAAGEAAAQAWLACRRIRVIGANWRTRYGEIDVIAVTQNRTVLFIEVKTRRTRRFGAPEEAVHPAKQANLRRAAAQWLGARGARVPHVAVRFDVIALSVSGDGVDVRHIPGAF
;
A
#
# COMPACT_ATOMS: atom_id res chain seq x y z
N MET A 1 -7.51 11.76 18.24
CA MET A 1 -6.72 10.94 17.31
C MET A 1 -7.61 9.75 17.02
N ASP A 2 -8.25 9.72 15.86
CA ASP A 2 -9.11 8.59 15.49
C ASP A 2 -8.19 7.44 15.10
N GLU A 3 -8.15 6.44 15.97
CA GLU A 3 -7.39 5.21 15.81
C GLU A 3 -8.22 4.21 14.98
N THR A 4 -8.35 4.44 13.68
CA THR A 4 -8.99 3.48 12.77
C THR A 4 -8.00 2.36 12.41
N TRP A 5 -7.72 1.49 13.37
CA TRP A 5 -7.05 0.22 13.13
C TRP A 5 -8.09 -0.85 12.85
N THR A 6 -7.90 -1.60 11.78
CA THR A 6 -8.75 -2.75 11.49
C THR A 6 -8.22 -3.96 12.25
N VAL A 7 -9.08 -4.53 13.09
CA VAL A 7 -8.83 -5.80 13.78
C VAL A 7 -9.29 -6.94 12.87
N PHE A 8 -8.50 -7.99 12.69
CA PHE A 8 -8.85 -9.15 11.89
C PHE A 8 -8.85 -10.40 12.77
N GLU A 9 -10.00 -11.06 12.93
CA GLU A 9 -10.07 -12.28 13.72
C GLU A 9 -9.91 -13.53 12.85
N HIS A 10 -10.33 -13.44 11.59
CA HIS A 10 -10.30 -14.52 10.59
C HIS A 10 -9.60 -14.07 9.29
N ASP A 11 -9.14 -15.04 8.49
CA ASP A 11 -8.41 -14.77 7.23
C ASP A 11 -9.30 -14.05 6.20
N GLU A 12 -10.61 -14.36 6.16
CA GLU A 12 -11.58 -13.71 5.28
C GLU A 12 -11.76 -12.22 5.60
N ASP A 13 -11.75 -11.86 6.90
CA ASP A 13 -11.87 -10.48 7.37
C ASP A 13 -10.80 -9.54 6.77
N ILE A 14 -9.59 -10.06 6.51
CA ILE A 14 -8.46 -9.27 5.97
C ILE A 14 -8.76 -8.75 4.57
N TRP A 15 -9.36 -9.60 3.75
CA TRP A 15 -9.60 -9.34 2.33
C TRP A 15 -10.97 -8.71 2.10
N ASP A 16 -11.94 -8.98 2.98
CA ASP A 16 -13.30 -8.42 2.91
C ASP A 16 -13.40 -7.01 3.52
N ALA A 17 -12.43 -6.60 4.34
CA ALA A 17 -12.43 -5.26 4.92
C ALA A 17 -12.21 -4.16 3.87
N PRO A 18 -12.81 -2.96 4.05
CA PRO A 18 -12.54 -1.80 3.20
C PRO A 18 -11.05 -1.46 3.19
N ALA A 19 -10.47 -1.14 2.03
CA ALA A 19 -9.06 -0.75 1.90
C ALA A 19 -8.66 0.27 2.98
N PHE A 20 -7.41 0.18 3.47
CA PHE A 20 -6.94 1.11 4.51
C PHE A 20 -7.13 2.57 4.09
N GLY A 21 -7.89 3.33 4.89
CA GLY A 21 -8.26 4.72 4.61
C GLY A 21 -9.43 4.90 3.63
N ALA A 22 -10.07 3.83 3.15
CA ALA A 22 -11.37 3.90 2.47
C ALA A 22 -12.47 4.16 3.50
N ALA A 23 -13.47 4.95 3.13
CA ALA A 23 -14.68 5.08 3.95
C ALA A 23 -15.32 3.68 4.13
N PRO A 24 -15.86 3.35 5.32
CA PRO A 24 -16.58 2.10 5.50
C PRO A 24 -17.69 2.04 4.45
N ARG A 25 -17.77 0.93 3.69
CA ARG A 25 -18.89 0.69 2.79
C ARG A 25 -20.17 0.81 3.63
N ALA A 26 -21.03 1.77 3.31
CA ALA A 26 -22.33 1.88 3.94
C ALA A 26 -23.00 0.50 3.80
N GLY A 27 -23.32 -0.13 4.93
CA GLY A 27 -23.80 -1.51 4.97
C GLY A 27 -24.90 -1.72 3.95
N THR A 28 -24.75 -2.75 3.12
CA THR A 28 -25.80 -3.21 2.22
C THR A 28 -26.98 -3.67 3.06
N ALA A 29 -27.94 -2.76 3.26
CA ALA A 29 -29.28 -3.14 3.66
C ALA A 29 -29.84 -4.01 2.53
N THR A 30 -30.09 -5.27 2.86
CA THR A 30 -30.78 -6.23 1.99
C THR A 30 -32.13 -5.64 1.57
N ALA A 31 -32.26 -5.28 0.29
CA ALA A 31 -33.54 -4.95 -0.33
C ALA A 31 -33.79 -5.92 -1.48
N GLN A 32 -34.84 -6.72 -1.31
CA GLN A 32 -35.40 -7.61 -2.32
C GLN A 32 -36.06 -6.82 -3.45
N GLY A 33 -35.80 -7.24 -4.69
CA GLY A 33 -36.82 -7.30 -5.76
C GLY A 33 -36.90 -6.15 -6.78
N GLY A 34 -36.89 -6.51 -8.08
CA GLY A 34 -37.54 -5.74 -9.16
C GLY A 34 -36.73 -5.58 -10.44
N ALA A 35 -37.17 -6.23 -11.53
CA ALA A 35 -36.55 -6.24 -12.86
C ALA A 35 -36.90 -5.02 -13.74
N ALA A 36 -36.05 -4.67 -14.72
CA ALA A 36 -36.41 -4.15 -16.04
C ALA A 36 -35.18 -4.00 -16.97
N THR A 37 -35.42 -3.93 -18.28
CA THR A 37 -34.56 -4.33 -19.41
C THR A 37 -34.01 -3.20 -20.29
N ALA A 38 -32.95 -3.54 -21.05
CA ALA A 38 -32.59 -3.16 -22.44
C ALA A 38 -31.94 -1.79 -22.77
N GLY A 39 -30.96 -1.85 -23.69
CA GLY A 39 -30.55 -0.73 -24.56
C GLY A 39 -29.05 -0.68 -24.88
N GLU A 40 -28.66 -1.23 -26.04
CA GLU A 40 -27.35 -1.09 -26.71
C GLU A 40 -26.90 0.37 -26.94
N GLU A 41 -25.58 0.61 -27.03
CA GLU A 41 -24.93 1.03 -28.28
C GLU A 41 -23.38 1.06 -28.18
N ASP A 42 -22.77 0.56 -29.25
CA ASP A 42 -21.36 0.30 -29.54
C ASP A 42 -20.81 1.42 -30.44
N VAL A 43 -19.64 2.00 -30.15
CA VAL A 43 -18.72 2.55 -31.17
C VAL A 43 -17.29 2.54 -30.63
N GLY A 44 -16.49 1.59 -31.11
CA GLY A 44 -15.04 1.58 -30.99
C GLY A 44 -14.31 2.50 -31.99
N THR A 45 -13.14 3.00 -31.57
CA THR A 45 -11.92 3.26 -32.37
C THR A 45 -10.80 3.49 -31.34
N GLY A 46 -9.62 2.86 -31.30
CA GLY A 46 -8.90 2.06 -32.27
C GLY A 46 -7.51 2.67 -32.53
N PHE A 47 -6.53 2.44 -31.64
CA PHE A 47 -5.09 2.54 -31.95
C PHE A 47 -4.32 1.47 -31.16
N GLY A 48 -3.91 0.39 -31.85
CA GLY A 48 -2.95 -0.61 -31.35
C GLY A 48 -1.50 -0.08 -31.38
N SER A 49 -0.46 -0.81 -30.99
CA SER A 49 -0.25 -2.17 -30.50
C SER A 49 1.09 -2.12 -29.71
N ASP A 50 1.33 -2.87 -28.63
CA ASP A 50 1.80 -4.25 -28.69
C ASP A 50 1.68 -4.94 -27.30
N GLY A 51 0.98 -6.08 -27.27
CA GLY A 51 1.37 -7.28 -26.51
C GLY A 51 1.12 -7.34 -25.00
N ASP A 52 -0.12 -7.61 -24.58
CA ASP A 52 -0.47 -8.86 -23.87
C ASP A 52 -2.01 -9.02 -23.87
N LEU A 53 -2.52 -10.14 -24.39
CA LEU A 53 -3.95 -10.44 -24.32
C LEU A 53 -4.24 -10.99 -22.92
N ILE A 54 -4.74 -10.13 -22.03
CA ILE A 54 -5.32 -10.56 -20.75
C ILE A 54 -6.79 -10.16 -20.75
N GLY A 55 -7.67 -11.16 -20.82
CA GLY A 55 -9.12 -10.97 -20.80
C GLY A 55 -9.63 -10.55 -19.42
N ASP A 56 -10.59 -9.61 -19.42
CA ASP A 56 -11.79 -9.39 -18.59
C ASP A 56 -11.96 -10.04 -17.18
N GLU A 57 -10.90 -10.48 -16.49
CA GLU A 57 -10.96 -11.05 -15.13
C GLU A 57 -10.22 -10.22 -14.06
N PHE A 58 -10.13 -8.91 -14.24
CA PHE A 58 -9.65 -7.99 -13.20
C PHE A 58 -10.76 -7.00 -12.86
N GLY A 59 -11.36 -7.16 -11.69
CA GLY A 59 -12.52 -6.36 -11.26
C GLY A 59 -12.17 -4.90 -10.93
N ASP A 60 -13.22 -4.11 -10.69
CA ASP A 60 -13.18 -2.66 -10.41
C ASP A 60 -12.15 -2.22 -9.34
N GLU A 61 -11.80 -3.11 -8.40
CA GLU A 61 -10.83 -2.84 -7.34
C GLU A 61 -9.39 -2.72 -7.85
N ASP A 62 -9.02 -3.48 -8.89
CA ASP A 62 -7.70 -3.36 -9.51
C ASP A 62 -7.59 -2.01 -10.24
N ASP A 63 -8.66 -1.53 -10.86
CA ASP A 63 -8.71 -0.21 -11.54
C ASP A 63 -8.64 0.97 -10.56
N GLU A 64 -9.33 0.90 -9.42
CA GLU A 64 -9.24 1.92 -8.37
C GLU A 64 -7.81 2.00 -7.80
N ALA A 65 -7.18 0.85 -7.53
CA ALA A 65 -5.83 0.78 -7.01
C ALA A 65 -4.81 1.40 -7.99
N HIS A 66 -4.89 1.07 -9.27
CA HIS A 66 -4.01 1.63 -10.31
C HIS A 66 -4.26 3.13 -10.50
N THR A 67 -5.51 3.58 -10.43
CA THR A 67 -5.85 5.01 -10.47
C THR A 67 -5.24 5.77 -9.30
N ARG A 68 -5.36 5.24 -8.09
CA ARG A 68 -4.73 5.81 -6.89
C ARG A 68 -3.21 5.85 -7.00
N LEU A 69 -2.60 4.79 -7.52
CA LEU A 69 -1.17 4.71 -7.74
C LEU A 69 -0.71 5.81 -8.71
N ARG A 70 -1.39 5.99 -9.85
CA ARG A 70 -1.08 7.04 -10.82
C ARG A 70 -1.12 8.43 -10.18
N ALA A 71 -2.18 8.76 -9.46
CA ALA A 71 -2.31 10.04 -8.77
C ALA A 71 -1.19 10.26 -7.73
N CYS A 72 -0.81 9.22 -6.98
CA CYS A 72 0.30 9.31 -6.03
C CYS A 72 1.65 9.54 -6.71
N MET A 73 1.90 8.86 -7.84
CA MET A 73 3.13 9.03 -8.62
C MET A 73 3.24 10.43 -9.22
N GLU A 74 2.14 10.98 -9.73
CA GLU A 74 2.06 12.37 -10.21
C GLU A 74 2.36 13.37 -9.08
N ARG A 75 1.72 13.18 -7.91
CA ARG A 75 1.97 14.03 -6.73
C ARG A 75 3.44 14.00 -6.31
N LEU A 76 4.04 12.82 -6.34
CA LEU A 76 5.42 12.61 -5.94
C LEU A 76 6.42 13.21 -6.95
N ALA A 77 6.09 13.17 -8.24
CA ALA A 77 6.87 13.78 -9.32
C ALA A 77 6.78 15.32 -9.32
N ALA A 78 5.71 15.91 -8.79
CA ALA A 78 5.50 17.36 -8.79
C ALA A 78 6.70 18.12 -8.19
N PRO A 79 7.17 19.22 -8.80
CA PRO A 79 8.26 20.02 -8.25
C PRO A 79 7.87 20.74 -6.95
N GLY A 80 8.86 21.24 -6.21
CA GLY A 80 8.63 22.16 -5.08
C GLY A 80 8.13 21.53 -3.78
N LEU A 81 8.11 20.20 -3.64
CA LEU A 81 7.82 19.58 -2.35
C LEU A 81 8.90 19.88 -1.32
N SER A 82 8.48 20.28 -0.12
CA SER A 82 9.34 20.23 1.06
C SER A 82 9.74 18.78 1.37
N ALA A 83 10.79 18.58 2.17
CA ALA A 83 11.23 17.24 2.57
C ALA A 83 10.13 16.45 3.29
N HIS A 84 9.32 17.13 4.11
CA HIS A 84 8.20 16.51 4.81
C HIS A 84 7.09 16.08 3.85
N GLU A 85 6.67 16.96 2.94
CA GLU A 85 5.66 16.61 1.93
C GLU A 85 6.15 15.53 0.97
N LEU A 86 7.44 15.51 0.65
CA LEU A 86 8.06 14.45 -0.15
C LEU A 86 8.00 13.10 0.58
N GLY A 87 8.25 13.08 1.89
CA GLY A 87 8.09 11.88 2.72
C GLY A 87 6.65 11.35 2.68
N ALA A 88 5.70 12.20 3.02
CA ALA A 88 4.27 11.85 3.03
C ALA A 88 3.76 11.40 1.64
N ALA A 89 4.17 12.07 0.56
CA ALA A 89 3.81 11.67 -0.79
C ALA A 89 4.39 10.29 -1.15
N GLY A 90 5.60 9.99 -0.68
CA GLY A 90 6.23 8.69 -0.86
C GLY A 90 5.55 7.57 -0.09
N GLU A 91 5.15 7.81 1.16
CA GLU A 91 4.36 6.86 1.96
C GLU A 91 3.03 6.53 1.27
N ALA A 92 2.31 7.54 0.80
CA ALA A 92 1.06 7.36 0.06
C ALA A 92 1.28 6.55 -1.23
N ALA A 93 2.33 6.87 -1.99
CA ALA A 93 2.70 6.12 -3.19
C ALA A 93 3.08 4.66 -2.89
N ALA A 94 3.82 4.40 -1.80
CA ALA A 94 4.16 3.06 -1.36
C ALA A 94 2.91 2.24 -1.01
N GLN A 95 1.97 2.82 -0.27
CA GLN A 95 0.70 2.16 0.07
C GLN A 95 -0.11 1.81 -1.18
N ALA A 96 -0.25 2.73 -2.13
CA ALA A 96 -0.95 2.46 -3.39
C ALA A 96 -0.24 1.40 -4.25
N TRP A 97 1.10 1.41 -4.25
CA TRP A 97 1.93 0.45 -4.99
C TRP A 97 1.81 -0.98 -4.43
N LEU A 98 1.69 -1.10 -3.10
CA LEU A 98 1.41 -2.37 -2.42
C LEU A 98 0.00 -2.88 -2.73
N ALA A 99 -0.99 -1.99 -2.75
CA ALA A 99 -2.37 -2.34 -3.08
C ALA A 99 -2.49 -2.94 -4.50
N CYS A 100 -1.84 -2.32 -5.50
CA CYS A 100 -1.78 -2.87 -6.88
C CYS A 100 -1.10 -4.25 -6.96
N ARG A 101 -0.41 -4.69 -5.90
CA ARG A 101 0.25 -6.01 -5.80
C ARG A 101 -0.51 -6.97 -4.89
N ARG A 102 -1.76 -6.64 -4.54
CA ARG A 102 -2.60 -7.42 -3.62
C ARG A 102 -1.91 -7.64 -2.26
N ILE A 103 -1.06 -6.68 -1.87
CA ILE A 103 -0.50 -6.58 -0.53
C ILE A 103 -1.34 -5.59 0.24
N ARG A 104 -2.02 -6.10 1.26
CA ARG A 104 -3.03 -5.39 2.00
C ARG A 104 -2.39 -4.49 3.05
N VAL A 105 -2.52 -3.19 2.91
CA VAL A 105 -2.14 -2.25 3.98
C VAL A 105 -3.15 -2.38 5.12
N ILE A 106 -2.65 -2.50 6.34
CA ILE A 106 -3.44 -2.67 7.58
C ILE A 106 -3.07 -1.63 8.64
N GLY A 107 -2.11 -0.76 8.30
CA GLY A 107 -1.58 0.23 9.21
C GLY A 107 -0.60 1.17 8.52
N ALA A 108 -0.51 2.40 9.00
CA ALA A 108 0.50 3.36 8.59
C ALA A 108 0.83 4.32 9.73
N ASN A 109 2.02 4.93 9.69
CA ASN A 109 2.48 5.97 10.62
C ASN A 109 2.30 5.57 12.10
N TRP A 110 2.64 4.32 12.43
CA TRP A 110 2.52 3.77 13.78
C TRP A 110 3.66 4.27 14.66
N ARG A 111 3.35 5.19 15.56
CA ARG A 111 4.33 5.81 16.45
C ARG A 111 4.41 5.12 17.81
N THR A 112 5.63 4.89 18.24
CA THR A 112 5.96 4.34 19.54
C THR A 112 7.08 5.14 20.19
N ARG A 113 7.37 4.86 21.47
CA ARG A 113 8.57 5.41 22.12
C ARG A 113 9.89 4.95 21.47
N TYR A 114 9.85 3.90 20.66
CA TYR A 114 11.03 3.35 19.98
C TYR A 114 11.22 3.95 18.58
N GLY A 115 10.20 4.60 18.02
CA GLY A 115 10.22 5.13 16.66
C GLY A 115 8.88 4.96 15.97
N GLU A 116 8.89 5.15 14.67
CA GLU A 116 7.72 5.10 13.79
C GLU A 116 7.87 3.95 12.79
N ILE A 117 6.76 3.29 12.47
CA ILE A 117 6.66 2.35 11.35
C ILE A 117 5.78 3.01 10.29
N ASP A 118 6.35 3.25 9.13
CA ASP A 118 5.70 4.03 8.07
C ASP A 118 4.50 3.27 7.49
N VAL A 119 4.67 1.98 7.18
CA VAL A 119 3.59 1.13 6.64
C VAL A 119 3.62 -0.26 7.29
N ILE A 120 2.43 -0.77 7.61
CA ILE A 120 2.20 -2.13 8.08
C ILE A 120 1.24 -2.80 7.10
N ALA A 121 1.65 -3.92 6.55
CA ALA A 121 0.89 -4.62 5.53
C ALA A 121 0.86 -6.13 5.77
N VAL A 122 -0.05 -6.84 5.10
CA VAL A 122 -0.14 -8.29 5.10
C VAL A 122 -0.26 -8.81 3.67
N THR A 123 0.43 -9.91 3.42
CA THR A 123 0.44 -10.60 2.11
C THR A 123 -0.58 -11.74 2.12
N GLN A 124 -0.94 -12.22 0.93
CA GLN A 124 -1.84 -13.38 0.77
C GLN A 124 -1.35 -14.65 1.50
N ASN A 125 -0.03 -14.80 1.67
CA ASN A 125 0.54 -15.95 2.39
C ASN A 125 0.65 -15.73 3.92
N ARG A 126 -0.01 -14.70 4.46
CA ARG A 126 -0.04 -14.36 5.89
C ARG A 126 1.32 -13.97 6.47
N THR A 127 2.16 -13.31 5.66
CA THR A 127 3.33 -12.60 6.17
C THR A 127 2.94 -11.16 6.49
N VAL A 128 3.14 -10.74 7.75
CA VAL A 128 3.02 -9.33 8.16
C VAL A 128 4.32 -8.62 7.81
N LEU A 129 4.20 -7.50 7.11
CA LEU A 129 5.29 -6.66 6.65
C LEU A 129 5.32 -5.38 7.49
N PHE A 130 6.47 -5.10 8.10
CA PHE A 130 6.78 -3.78 8.67
C PHE A 130 7.72 -3.07 7.71
N ILE A 131 7.24 -2.00 7.09
CA ILE A 131 7.87 -1.41 5.92
C ILE A 131 8.34 0.00 6.27
N GLU A 132 9.63 0.25 6.06
CA GLU A 132 10.21 1.58 6.02
C GLU A 132 10.13 2.13 4.59
N VAL A 133 9.66 3.36 4.43
CA VAL A 133 9.57 4.05 3.14
C VAL A 133 10.67 5.10 3.03
N LYS A 134 11.36 5.12 1.89
CA LYS A 134 12.42 6.10 1.61
C LYS A 134 12.19 6.76 0.28
N THR A 135 12.13 8.09 0.31
CA THR A 135 11.85 8.89 -0.88
C THR A 135 12.96 9.88 -1.14
N ARG A 136 13.44 9.94 -2.37
CA ARG A 136 14.53 10.85 -2.78
C ARG A 136 14.32 11.41 -4.19
N ARG A 137 14.86 12.61 -4.45
CA ARG A 137 14.83 13.29 -5.77
C ARG A 137 16.12 13.17 -6.58
N THR A 138 17.00 12.22 -6.26
CA THR A 138 18.31 12.11 -6.94
C THR A 138 18.59 10.68 -7.40
N ARG A 139 19.26 10.57 -8.55
CA ARG A 139 19.76 9.31 -9.14
C ARG A 139 21.14 8.90 -8.61
N ARG A 140 21.73 9.65 -7.66
CA ARG A 140 23.07 9.32 -7.15
C ARG A 140 22.96 8.03 -6.33
N PHE A 141 23.48 6.95 -6.90
CA PHE A 141 23.53 5.62 -6.32
C PHE A 141 24.48 5.59 -5.11
N GLY A 142 24.01 4.94 -4.06
CA GLY A 142 24.78 4.21 -3.04
C GLY A 142 24.18 2.81 -2.93
N ALA A 143 25.03 1.79 -2.89
CA ALA A 143 24.63 0.37 -2.86
C ALA A 143 24.30 -0.09 -1.41
N PRO A 144 23.91 -1.36 -1.20
CA PRO A 144 22.63 -1.84 -0.68
C PRO A 144 22.47 -1.79 0.85
N GLU A 145 23.40 -1.17 1.58
CA GLU A 145 23.46 -1.10 3.04
C GLU A 145 22.82 0.19 3.61
N GLU A 146 22.40 1.10 2.73
CA GLU A 146 21.68 2.33 3.03
C GLU A 146 20.16 2.04 3.00
N ALA A 147 19.34 2.23 4.04
CA ALA A 147 19.51 3.14 5.16
C ALA A 147 18.57 2.79 6.34
N VAL A 148 18.69 1.57 6.88
CA VAL A 148 18.19 1.30 8.23
C VAL A 148 19.36 0.79 9.07
N HIS A 149 20.08 1.73 9.69
CA HIS A 149 21.23 1.43 10.56
C HIS A 149 20.82 0.47 11.70
N PRO A 150 21.70 -0.39 12.24
CA PRO A 150 21.35 -1.39 13.27
C PRO A 150 20.52 -0.85 14.46
N ALA A 151 20.78 0.38 14.90
CA ALA A 151 19.98 1.04 15.93
C ALA A 151 18.52 1.25 15.50
N LYS A 152 18.29 1.70 14.25
CA LYS A 152 16.94 1.84 13.69
C LYS A 152 16.27 0.48 13.49
N GLN A 153 17.01 -0.55 13.09
CA GLN A 153 16.47 -1.92 12.99
C GLN A 153 15.99 -2.42 14.36
N ALA A 154 16.80 -2.26 15.41
CA ALA A 154 16.44 -2.66 16.77
C ALA A 154 15.19 -1.93 17.25
N ASN A 155 15.07 -0.64 16.94
CA ASN A 155 13.91 0.17 17.26
C ASN A 155 12.65 -0.27 16.49
N LEU A 156 12.76 -0.53 15.19
CA LEU A 156 11.66 -1.04 14.38
C LEU A 156 11.20 -2.41 14.86
N ARG A 157 12.11 -3.32 15.23
CA ARG A 157 11.74 -4.62 15.83
C ARG A 157 10.97 -4.45 17.15
N ARG A 158 11.34 -3.48 17.99
CA ARG A 158 10.61 -3.18 19.23
C ARG A 158 9.24 -2.55 18.97
N ALA A 159 9.17 -1.62 18.01
CA ALA A 159 7.90 -1.01 17.60
C ALA A 159 6.94 -2.05 17.02
N ALA A 160 7.45 -2.96 16.19
CA ALA A 160 6.70 -4.08 15.63
C ALA A 160 6.21 -5.04 16.70
N ALA A 161 7.07 -5.42 17.66
CA ALA A 161 6.66 -6.25 18.79
C ALA A 161 5.56 -5.58 19.64
N GLN A 162 5.64 -4.26 19.84
CA GLN A 162 4.59 -3.50 20.51
C GLN A 162 3.29 -3.47 19.69
N TRP A 163 3.39 -3.32 18.37
CA TRP A 163 2.23 -3.36 17.48
C TRP A 163 1.55 -4.73 17.56
N LEU A 164 2.30 -5.83 17.37
CA LEU A 164 1.78 -7.20 17.45
C LEU A 164 1.18 -7.55 18.83
N GLY A 165 1.72 -6.98 19.90
CA GLY A 165 1.24 -7.19 21.27
C GLY A 165 0.05 -6.30 21.67
N ALA A 166 -0.29 -5.29 20.87
CA ALA A 166 -1.42 -4.41 21.14
C ALA A 166 -2.73 -5.19 20.97
N ARG A 167 -3.64 -5.11 21.95
CA ARG A 167 -4.83 -5.97 22.05
C ARG A 167 -5.80 -5.90 20.84
N GLY A 168 -5.68 -4.88 19.99
CA GLY A 168 -6.44 -4.71 18.73
C GLY A 168 -5.69 -5.12 17.46
N ALA A 169 -4.38 -5.37 17.49
CA ALA A 169 -3.62 -5.79 16.30
C ALA A 169 -3.62 -7.32 16.14
N ARG A 170 -4.81 -7.94 16.27
CA ARG A 170 -4.97 -9.35 15.94
C ARG A 170 -4.96 -9.44 14.43
N VAL A 171 -3.88 -9.98 13.89
CA VAL A 171 -3.75 -10.33 12.48
C VAL A 171 -3.18 -11.74 12.46
N PRO A 172 -3.96 -12.76 12.06
CA PRO A 172 -3.45 -14.10 11.86
C PRO A 172 -2.25 -14.06 10.90
N HIS A 173 -1.09 -14.52 11.35
CA HIS A 173 0.13 -14.50 10.55
C HIS A 173 1.02 -15.71 10.82
N VAL A 174 1.74 -16.14 9.78
CA VAL A 174 2.71 -17.26 9.85
C VAL A 174 4.15 -16.77 9.86
N ALA A 175 4.37 -15.51 9.47
CA ALA A 175 5.68 -14.90 9.40
C ALA A 175 5.60 -13.37 9.59
N VAL A 176 6.72 -12.80 10.01
CA VAL A 176 6.94 -11.35 10.07
C VAL A 176 8.18 -11.02 9.24
N ARG A 177 8.13 -9.94 8.47
CA ARG A 177 9.24 -9.46 7.65
C ARG A 177 9.42 -7.94 7.78
N PHE A 178 10.67 -7.49 7.76
CA PHE A 178 11.00 -6.07 7.70
C PHE A 178 11.47 -5.73 6.30
N ASP A 179 10.74 -4.84 5.63
CA ASP A 179 10.99 -4.47 4.24
C ASP A 179 11.37 -2.99 4.13
N VAL A 180 12.00 -2.65 3.01
CA VAL A 180 12.20 -1.26 2.61
C VAL A 180 11.57 -1.03 1.24
N ILE A 181 10.81 0.06 1.09
CA ILE A 181 10.38 0.55 -0.22
C ILE A 181 11.11 1.87 -0.48
N ALA A 182 11.91 1.89 -1.55
CA ALA A 182 12.63 3.07 -2.00
C ALA A 182 11.96 3.65 -3.24
N LEU A 183 11.58 4.93 -3.18
CA LEU A 183 11.05 5.71 -4.29
C LEU A 183 12.10 6.73 -4.74
N SER A 184 12.48 6.68 -6.02
CA SER A 184 13.42 7.61 -6.62
C SER A 184 12.73 8.45 -7.69
N VAL A 185 12.56 9.75 -7.40
CA VAL A 185 11.98 10.71 -8.33
C VAL A 185 13.06 11.23 -9.26
N SER A 186 12.83 11.12 -10.56
CA SER A 186 13.71 11.62 -11.60
C SER A 186 12.91 12.28 -12.74
N GLY A 187 13.60 12.96 -13.65
CA GLY A 187 12.94 13.63 -14.79
C GLY A 187 12.11 12.69 -15.67
N ASP A 188 12.43 11.39 -15.68
CA ASP A 188 11.74 10.37 -16.48
C ASP A 188 10.61 9.66 -15.70
N GLY A 189 10.28 10.13 -14.49
CA GLY A 189 9.25 9.56 -13.62
C GLY A 189 9.79 9.05 -12.28
N VAL A 190 8.95 8.26 -11.61
CA VAL A 190 9.25 7.68 -10.29
C VAL A 190 9.60 6.20 -10.44
N ASP A 191 10.79 5.83 -10.00
CA ASP A 191 11.20 4.44 -9.85
C ASP A 191 10.85 3.93 -8.45
N VAL A 192 10.30 2.72 -8.37
CA VAL A 192 9.93 2.08 -7.10
C VAL A 192 10.67 0.75 -6.96
N ARG A 193 11.46 0.64 -5.89
CA ARG A 193 12.19 -0.58 -5.54
C ARG A 193 11.73 -1.09 -4.18
N HIS A 194 11.15 -2.29 -4.16
CA HIS A 194 10.83 -3.02 -2.94
C HIS A 194 11.97 -3.99 -2.61
N ILE A 195 12.44 -3.94 -1.36
CA ILE A 195 13.51 -4.78 -0.82
C ILE A 195 12.89 -5.66 0.28
N PRO A 196 12.47 -6.90 -0.05
CA PRO A 196 11.94 -7.84 0.92
C PRO A 196 13.01 -8.29 1.91
N GLY A 197 12.67 -8.39 3.20
CA GLY A 197 13.57 -8.95 4.22
C GLY A 197 14.87 -8.17 4.34
N ALA A 198 14.77 -6.84 4.33
CA ALA A 198 15.92 -5.94 4.38
C ALA A 198 16.76 -6.12 5.65
N PHE A 199 16.18 -6.60 6.75
CA PHE A 199 16.86 -6.96 8.01
C PHE A 199 16.01 -7.85 8.93
#